data_AF-A0A7C7US00-F1
#
_entry.id   AF-A0A7C7US00-F1
#
_cell.length_a   1.000
_cell.length_b   1.000
_cell.length_c   1.000
_cell.angle_alpha   90.00
_cell.angle_beta   90.00
_cell.angle_gamma   90.00
#
_symmetry.space_group_name_H-M   'P 1'
#
loop_
_entity.id
_entity.type
_entity.pdbx_description
1 polymer ?
#
loop_
_entity_poly.entity_id
_entity_poly.type
_entity_poly.pdbx_seq_one_letter_code
_entity_poly.pdbx_strand_id
1 'polypeptide(L)' 'MHNLAQTNAVRLNDQLLGYLPARDNAPTWVSVAFPVPAGLLRPGYNELTVEVSRLAPDYQKSDFTWGDVQFRRIRLERR' A
#
# COMPACT_ATOMS: atom_id res chain seq x y z
N MET A 1 2.27 -23.81 6.77
CA MET A 1 1.56 -22.55 6.48
C MET A 1 2.44 -21.41 6.95
N HIS A 2 3.14 -20.72 6.04
CA HIS A 2 3.91 -19.53 6.41
C HIS A 2 2.96 -18.34 6.42
N ASN A 3 2.75 -17.77 7.61
CA ASN A 3 1.94 -16.59 7.83
C ASN A 3 2.77 -15.39 7.33
N LEU A 4 2.65 -15.06 6.04
CA LEU A 4 3.20 -13.82 5.50
C LEU A 4 2.38 -12.70 6.11
N ALA A 5 2.90 -12.09 7.18
CA ALA A 5 2.32 -10.89 7.76
C ALA A 5 2.03 -9.91 6.61
N GLN A 6 0.77 -9.49 6.45
CA GLN A 6 0.40 -8.48 5.48
C GLN A 6 1.07 -7.17 5.88
N THR A 7 2.14 -6.82 5.19
CA THR A 7 3.02 -5.71 5.58
C THR A 7 3.05 -4.59 4.54
N ASN A 8 2.20 -4.66 3.51
CA ASN A 8 2.01 -3.54 2.58
C ASN A 8 0.98 -2.58 3.18
N ALA A 9 1.40 -1.42 3.66
CA ALA A 9 0.54 -0.51 4.40
C ALA A 9 0.15 0.71 3.56
N VAL A 10 -1.05 1.25 3.81
CA VAL A 10 -1.52 2.52 3.26
C VAL A 10 -1.79 3.48 4.40
N ARG A 11 -1.16 4.65 4.36
CA ARG A 11 -1.35 5.72 5.35
C ARG A 11 -1.87 6.97 4.66
N LEU A 12 -2.72 7.70 5.36
CA LEU A 12 -3.15 9.06 5.01
C LEU A 12 -2.71 10.00 6.12
N ASN A 13 -1.94 11.02 5.78
CA ASN A 13 -1.46 12.00 6.77
C ASN A 13 -0.82 11.31 7.99
N ASP A 14 0.09 10.36 7.73
CA ASP A 14 0.80 9.50 8.69
C ASP A 14 -0.05 8.46 9.44
N GLN A 15 -1.36 8.46 9.27
CA GLN A 15 -2.29 7.57 9.96
C GLN A 15 -2.65 6.37 9.09
N LEU A 16 -2.59 5.16 9.66
CA LEU A 16 -2.87 3.92 8.95
C LEU A 16 -4.34 3.85 8.52
N LEU A 17 -4.57 3.69 7.21
CA LEU A 17 -5.89 3.36 6.65
C LEU A 17 -6.12 1.85 6.57
N GLY A 18 -5.06 1.07 6.34
CA GLY A 18 -5.13 -0.38 6.26
C GLY A 18 -3.99 -0.98 5.46
N TYR A 19 -4.15 -2.26 5.08
CA TYR A 19 -3.15 -3.02 4.36
C TYR A 19 -3.62 -3.35 2.94
N LEU A 20 -2.69 -3.30 1.99
CA LEU A 20 -2.89 -3.84 0.65
C LEU A 20 -2.83 -5.37 0.70
N PRO A 21 -3.53 -6.07 -0.20
CA PRO A 21 -3.40 -7.51 -0.33
C PRO A 21 -1.94 -7.91 -0.57
N ALA A 22 -1.51 -9.01 0.05
CA ALA A 22 -0.21 -9.60 -0.22
C ALA A 22 -0.17 -10.05 -1.68
N ARG A 23 0.89 -9.68 -2.39
CA ARG A 23 1.06 -9.97 -3.81
C ARG A 23 1.41 -11.45 -4.01
N ASP A 24 0.77 -12.10 -4.97
CA ASP A 24 1.30 -13.30 -5.64
C ASP A 24 2.29 -12.87 -6.74
N ASN A 25 3.27 -13.69 -7.13
CA ASN A 25 4.36 -13.24 -8.02
C ASN A 25 3.91 -12.76 -9.44
N ALA A 26 2.61 -12.74 -9.74
CA ALA A 26 2.02 -12.25 -10.97
C ALA A 26 1.94 -10.71 -11.02
N PRO A 27 2.22 -10.06 -12.17
CA PRO A 27 1.97 -8.65 -12.37
C PRO A 27 0.46 -8.41 -12.52
N THR A 28 -0.18 -7.93 -11.46
CA THR A 28 -1.63 -7.76 -11.40
C THR A 28 -2.01 -6.36 -10.93
N TRP A 29 -3.01 -5.76 -11.59
CA TRP A 29 -3.64 -4.55 -11.08
C TRP A 29 -4.62 -4.88 -9.96
N VAL A 30 -4.43 -4.27 -8.79
CA VAL A 30 -5.36 -4.39 -7.66
C VAL A 30 -6.11 -3.08 -7.43
N SER A 31 -7.39 -3.19 -7.08
CA SER A 31 -8.24 -2.06 -6.69
C SER A 31 -8.65 -2.24 -5.24
N VAL A 32 -8.41 -1.22 -4.42
CA VAL A 32 -8.75 -1.20 -2.99
C VAL A 32 -9.45 0.10 -2.64
N ALA A 33 -10.36 0.05 -1.68
CA ALA A 33 -11.03 1.21 -1.13
C ALA A 33 -10.90 1.20 0.39
N PHE A 34 -10.52 2.32 0.97
CA PHE A 34 -10.40 2.48 2.42
C PHE A 34 -11.39 3.54 2.90
N PRO A 35 -12.10 3.31 4.02
CA PRO A 35 -12.86 4.37 4.67
C PRO A 35 -11.89 5.44 5.17
N VAL A 36 -12.16 6.71 4.84
CA VAL A 36 -11.39 7.86 5.30
C VAL A 36 -12.24 8.67 6.28
N PRO A 37 -11.95 8.62 7.60
CA PRO A 37 -12.65 9.46 8.57
C PRO A 37 -12.43 10.95 8.25
N ALA A 38 -13.50 11.76 8.36
CA ALA A 38 -13.43 13.17 8.00
C ALA A 38 -12.36 13.96 8.80
N GLY A 39 -12.14 13.58 10.08
CA GLY A 39 -11.14 14.21 10.94
C GLY A 39 -9.68 13.93 10.53
N LEU A 40 -9.44 12.98 9.62
CA LEU A 40 -8.13 12.71 9.05
C LEU A 40 -7.79 13.61 7.87
N LEU A 41 -8.80 14.25 7.25
CA LEU A 41 -8.61 15.14 6.12
C LEU A 41 -8.18 16.53 6.60
N ARG A 42 -7.19 17.09 5.93
CA ARG A 42 -6.72 18.46 6.14
C ARG A 42 -7.26 19.37 5.02
N PRO A 43 -7.58 20.65 5.31
CA PRO A 43 -7.77 21.64 4.27
C PRO A 43 -6.53 21.71 3.37
N GLY A 44 -6.73 21.64 2.06
CA GLY A 44 -5.63 21.63 1.09
C GLY A 44 -5.06 20.22 0.83
N TYR A 45 -3.74 20.10 0.89
CA TYR A 45 -3.06 18.86 0.53
C TYR A 45 -3.17 17.81 1.63
N ASN A 46 -3.37 16.57 1.19
CA ASN A 46 -3.30 15.37 2.02
C ASN A 46 -2.26 14.43 1.41
N GLU A 47 -1.52 13.74 2.26
CA GLU A 47 -0.44 12.86 1.83
C GLU A 47 -0.87 11.39 1.93
N LEU A 48 -0.69 10.65 0.84
CA LEU A 48 -0.94 9.21 0.79
C LEU A 48 0.39 8.48 0.69
N THR A 49 0.73 7.72 1.74
CA THR A 49 1.96 6.92 1.79
C THR A 49 1.60 5.46 1.58
N VAL A 50 2.28 4.81 0.63
CA VAL A 50 2.15 3.37 0.39
C VAL A 50 3.49 2.71 0.68
N GLU A 51 3.51 1.90 1.72
CA GLU A 51 4.67 1.11 2.13
C GLU A 51 4.53 -0.27 1.51
N VAL A 52 5.54 -0.70 0.73
CA VAL A 52 5.60 -2.04 0.17
C VAL A 52 6.71 -2.80 0.86
N SER A 53 6.36 -3.93 1.46
CA SER A 53 7.31 -4.71 2.22
C SER A 53 8.18 -5.58 1.34
N ARG A 54 9.40 -5.81 1.81
CA ARG A 54 10.33 -6.74 1.18
C ARG A 54 9.92 -8.15 1.53
N LEU A 55 9.62 -8.97 0.52
CA LEU A 55 9.52 -10.41 0.66
C LEU A 55 10.93 -10.94 0.93
N ALA A 56 11.21 -11.49 2.10
CA ALA A 56 12.46 -12.21 2.33
C ALA A 56 12.23 -13.45 3.23
N PRO A 57 13.06 -14.50 3.05
CA PRO A 57 14.34 -14.48 3.75
C PRO A 57 15.56 -14.70 2.83
N ASP A 58 16.61 -13.92 3.08
CA ASP A 58 18.05 -14.18 2.90
C ASP A 58 18.68 -14.56 1.54
N TYR A 59 17.91 -14.72 0.46
CA TYR A 59 18.49 -15.01 -0.88
C TYR A 59 18.35 -13.90 -1.93
N GLN A 60 17.78 -12.75 -1.57
CA GLN A 60 17.80 -11.60 -2.46
C GLN A 60 19.14 -10.88 -2.33
N LYS A 61 19.99 -11.00 -3.36
CA LYS A 61 21.03 -9.99 -3.64
C LYS A 61 20.40 -8.60 -3.45
N SER A 62 21.20 -7.67 -2.92
CA SER A 62 20.85 -6.28 -2.57
C SER A 62 20.10 -5.46 -3.62
N ASP A 63 19.90 -6.01 -4.82
CA ASP A 63 19.56 -5.28 -6.04
C ASP A 63 18.14 -5.63 -6.56
N PHE A 64 17.39 -6.53 -5.92
CA PHE A 64 16.01 -6.85 -6.31
C PHE A 64 14.97 -6.16 -5.42
N THR A 65 14.92 -4.84 -5.53
CA THR A 65 13.72 -4.06 -5.29
C THR A 65 12.64 -4.44 -6.31
N TRP A 66 11.37 -4.37 -5.92
CA TRP A 66 10.23 -4.47 -6.82
C TRP A 66 10.49 -3.66 -8.10
N GLY A 67 10.41 -4.30 -9.27
CA GLY A 67 10.85 -3.69 -10.54
C GLY A 67 10.17 -2.37 -10.85
N ASP A 68 8.85 -2.30 -10.63
CA ASP A 68 8.03 -1.09 -10.77
C ASP A 68 6.80 -1.16 -9.86
N VAL A 69 6.45 -0.04 -9.22
CA VAL A 69 5.17 0.15 -8.52
C VAL A 69 4.42 1.28 -9.22
N GLN A 70 3.20 1.00 -9.68
CA GLN A 70 2.39 1.98 -10.41
C GLN A 70 1.07 2.21 -9.68
N PHE A 71 0.73 3.48 -9.50
CA PHE A 71 -0.54 3.92 -8.96
C PHE A 71 -1.39 4.54 -10.07
N ARG A 72 -2.68 4.21 -10.11
CA ARG A 72 -3.63 4.83 -11.03
C ARG A 72 -4.98 5.03 -10.35
N ARG A 73 -5.71 6.06 -10.80
CA ARG A 73 -7.08 6.33 -10.38
C ARG A 73 -7.24 6.53 -8.86
N ILE A 74 -6.29 7.20 -8.22
CA ILE A 74 -6.42 7.63 -6.83
C ILE A 74 -7.50 8.72 -6.77
N ARG A 75 -8.57 8.48 -6.01
CA ARG A 75 -9.72 9.38 -5.89
C ARG A 75 -10.24 9.38 -4.45
N LEU A 76 -10.69 10.55 -4.01
CA LEU A 76 -11.51 10.70 -2.81
C LEU A 76 -12.97 10.79 -3.26
N GLU A 77 -13.80 9.84 -2.83
CA GLU A 77 -15.21 9.74 -3.22
C GLU A 77 -16.10 9.88 -1.98
N ARG A 78 -17.19 10.64 -2.09
CA ARG A 78 -18.24 10.67 -1.06
C ARG A 78 -19.18 9.49 -1.33
N ARG A 79 -19.19 8.50 -0.43
CA ARG A 79 -20.15 7.39 -0.45
C ARG A 79 -21.35 7.69 0.44
#